data_AF-S9PAD9-F1
#
_entry.id   AF-S9PAD9-F1
#
_cell.length_a   1.000
_cell.length_b   1.000
_cell.length_c   1.000
_cell.angle_alpha   90.00
_cell.angle_beta   90.00
_cell.angle_gamma   90.00
#
_symmetry.space_group_name_H-M   'P 1'
#
loop_
_entity.id
_entity.type
_entity.pdbx_description
1 polymer ?
#
loop_
_entity_poly.entity_id
_entity_poly.type
_entity_poly.pdbx_seq_one_letter_code
_entity_poly.pdbx_strand_id
1 'polypeptide(L)'
;MRHALILLAAACLTTGCPKKTAEAPTPKEETASTDAGTPAEDAGAPAEDAGAPATDGGSRAAQEACVDRWLKEHKLDRYGHPEGTMFTGGTPLFNEATGETRDRLEYVFARQPDALKACPATTTP
;
A
#
# COMPACT_ATOMS: atom_id res chain seq x y z
N MET A 1 -31.65 44.51 -14.23
CA MET A 1 -31.02 44.33 -15.57
C MET A 1 -30.39 42.94 -15.55
N ARG A 2 -31.12 41.86 -15.82
CA ARG A 2 -31.40 41.27 -17.14
C ARG A 2 -30.17 40.60 -17.81
N HIS A 3 -30.11 39.26 -17.70
CA HIS A 3 -29.61 38.25 -18.66
C HIS A 3 -28.07 38.16 -18.89
N ALA A 4 -27.41 37.02 -19.15
CA ALA A 4 -27.79 35.63 -19.43
C ALA A 4 -26.57 34.67 -19.28
N LEU A 5 -26.86 33.38 -19.05
CA LEU A 5 -25.99 32.21 -19.26
C LEU A 5 -25.36 32.19 -20.66
N ILE A 6 -24.15 31.61 -20.83
CA ILE A 6 -23.84 30.61 -21.89
C ILE A 6 -22.80 29.58 -21.38
N LEU A 7 -23.21 28.31 -21.41
CA LEU A 7 -22.40 27.08 -21.31
C LEU A 7 -21.61 26.85 -22.61
N LEU A 8 -20.39 26.31 -22.56
CA LEU A 8 -19.85 25.54 -23.68
C LEU A 8 -18.97 24.37 -23.18
N ALA A 9 -19.42 23.16 -23.47
CA ALA A 9 -18.72 21.90 -23.32
C ALA A 9 -17.98 21.55 -24.62
N ALA A 10 -16.92 20.72 -24.55
CA ALA A 10 -16.79 19.50 -25.36
C ALA A 10 -15.44 18.81 -25.15
N ALA A 11 -15.52 17.52 -24.84
CA ALA A 11 -14.44 16.57 -24.65
C ALA A 11 -13.74 16.20 -25.97
N CYS A 12 -12.43 15.95 -25.90
CA CYS A 12 -11.64 15.50 -27.04
C CYS A 12 -11.48 13.97 -27.09
N LEU A 13 -12.03 13.40 -28.16
CA LEU A 13 -11.61 12.26 -28.99
C LEU A 13 -11.13 10.95 -28.31
N THR A 14 -12.03 9.95 -28.34
CA THR A 14 -11.67 8.53 -28.53
C THR A 14 -12.36 8.01 -29.78
N THR A 15 -11.64 7.29 -30.64
CA THR A 15 -12.09 6.13 -31.45
C THR A 15 -11.02 5.76 -32.47
N GLY A 16 -10.37 4.62 -32.23
CA GLY A 16 -9.60 3.89 -33.23
C GLY A 16 -9.99 2.42 -33.18
N CYS A 17 -10.73 1.96 -34.18
CA CYS A 17 -11.02 0.55 -34.44
C CYS A 17 -10.34 0.13 -35.73
N PRO A 18 -9.82 -1.11 -35.81
CA PRO A 18 -9.95 -1.85 -37.06
C PRO A 18 -10.58 -3.24 -36.85
N LYS A 19 -11.86 -3.32 -37.21
CA LYS A 19 -12.46 -4.23 -38.21
C LYS A 19 -11.78 -5.60 -38.46
N LYS A 20 -12.45 -6.70 -38.12
CA LYS A 20 -12.67 -7.83 -39.05
C LYS A 20 -13.87 -8.70 -38.66
N THR A 21 -14.55 -9.17 -39.70
CA THR A 21 -15.92 -9.69 -39.81
C THR A 21 -16.00 -11.22 -39.77
N ALA A 22 -17.22 -11.73 -39.52
CA ALA A 22 -17.78 -13.06 -39.85
C ALA A 22 -17.43 -14.18 -38.85
N GLU A 23 -18.26 -15.17 -38.51
CA GLU A 23 -19.57 -15.67 -38.98
C GLU A 23 -20.10 -16.61 -37.87
N ALA A 24 -21.42 -16.75 -37.67
CA ALA A 24 -22.03 -17.84 -36.88
C ALA A 24 -21.91 -19.19 -37.65
N PRO A 25 -22.18 -20.40 -37.12
CA PRO A 25 -22.96 -20.76 -35.91
C PRO A 25 -22.36 -21.90 -35.03
N THR A 26 -22.97 -22.10 -33.86
CA THR A 26 -22.80 -23.28 -33.00
C THR A 26 -23.28 -24.58 -33.66
N PRO A 27 -22.59 -25.70 -33.41
CA PRO A 27 -23.30 -26.93 -33.06
C PRO A 27 -22.71 -27.69 -31.85
N LYS A 28 -23.58 -28.56 -31.35
CA LYS A 28 -23.60 -29.32 -30.09
C LYS A 28 -22.50 -30.36 -29.87
N GLU A 29 -22.45 -30.75 -28.60
CA GLU A 29 -22.47 -32.14 -28.09
C GLU A 29 -21.18 -32.72 -27.49
N GLU A 30 -21.40 -33.20 -26.25
CA GLU A 30 -20.75 -34.25 -25.46
C GLU A 30 -19.38 -34.79 -25.90
N THR A 31 -18.44 -34.84 -24.96
CA THR A 31 -18.13 -36.10 -24.27
C THR A 31 -17.15 -35.87 -23.12
N ALA A 32 -17.38 -36.63 -22.04
CA ALA A 32 -16.64 -36.65 -20.79
C ALA A 32 -15.15 -37.01 -20.95
N SER A 33 -14.30 -36.55 -20.03
CA SER A 33 -13.73 -37.46 -19.02
C SER A 33 -12.83 -36.70 -18.03
N THR A 34 -13.06 -37.04 -16.77
CA THR A 34 -12.37 -36.75 -15.52
C THR A 34 -10.85 -36.91 -15.54
N ASP A 35 -10.14 -35.99 -14.85
CA ASP A 35 -9.04 -36.30 -13.91
C ASP A 35 -8.86 -35.07 -12.97
N ALA A 36 -9.47 -35.07 -11.79
CA ALA A 36 -8.85 -35.45 -10.51
C ALA A 36 -7.62 -34.59 -10.15
N GLY A 37 -7.80 -33.66 -9.21
CA GLY A 37 -6.69 -32.85 -8.67
C GLY A 37 -7.11 -31.82 -7.63
N THR A 38 -7.70 -32.26 -6.53
CA THR A 38 -7.68 -31.54 -5.22
C THR A 38 -6.89 -32.46 -4.29
N PRO A 39 -5.91 -32.02 -3.47
CA PRO A 39 -5.89 -30.81 -2.62
C PRO A 39 -4.54 -30.04 -2.75
N ALA A 40 -4.23 -28.93 -2.10
CA ALA A 40 -4.54 -28.49 -0.75
C ALA A 40 -4.36 -26.98 -0.64
N GLU A 41 -5.08 -26.39 0.30
CA GLU A 41 -4.76 -25.08 0.85
C GLU A 41 -3.36 -25.13 1.47
N ASP A 42 -2.46 -24.27 1.03
CA ASP A 42 -1.26 -23.93 1.81
C ASP A 42 -1.33 -22.44 2.14
N ALA A 43 -1.94 -22.21 3.30
CA ALA A 43 -1.94 -20.94 3.99
C ALA A 43 -0.53 -20.66 4.51
N GLY A 44 0.29 -19.99 3.69
CA GLY A 44 1.54 -19.38 4.13
C GLY A 44 1.31 -18.01 4.76
N ALA A 45 0.59 -17.95 5.88
CA ALA A 45 0.61 -16.78 6.76
C ALA A 45 1.99 -16.71 7.43
N PRO A 46 2.76 -15.61 7.33
CA PRO A 46 3.92 -15.46 8.20
C PRO A 46 3.39 -15.21 9.62
N ALA A 47 3.65 -16.20 10.48
CA ALA A 47 3.53 -16.06 11.92
C ALA A 47 4.53 -15.01 12.41
N GLU A 48 4.03 -13.84 12.79
CA GLU A 48 4.69 -12.97 13.75
C GLU A 48 3.94 -13.15 15.08
N ASP A 49 4.20 -14.26 15.76
CA ASP A 49 3.95 -14.38 17.20
C ASP A 49 5.29 -14.33 17.93
N ALA A 50 5.64 -13.12 18.36
CA ALA A 50 6.60 -12.90 19.44
C ALA A 50 6.11 -11.70 20.28
N GLY A 51 5.03 -11.94 21.03
CA GLY A 51 4.84 -11.40 22.39
C GLY A 51 4.71 -9.89 22.58
N ALA A 52 3.47 -9.38 22.54
CA ALA A 52 3.00 -8.24 23.35
C ALA A 52 1.46 -8.33 23.47
N PRO A 53 0.83 -7.89 24.59
CA PRO A 53 -0.60 -8.09 24.82
C PRO A 53 -1.44 -7.38 23.75
N ALA A 54 -2.49 -8.05 23.29
CA ALA A 54 -3.39 -7.64 22.20
C ALA A 54 -4.27 -6.39 22.51
N THR A 55 -3.78 -5.48 23.36
CA THR A 55 -4.41 -4.19 23.69
C THR A 55 -3.70 -3.00 23.04
N ASP A 56 -2.50 -3.18 22.46
CA ASP A 56 -1.67 -2.09 21.92
C ASP A 56 -1.67 -1.92 20.39
N GLY A 57 -2.41 -2.77 19.65
CA GLY A 57 -2.48 -2.63 18.19
C GLY A 57 -3.10 -1.29 17.75
N GLY A 58 -4.09 -0.80 18.51
CA GLY A 58 -4.72 0.50 18.27
C GLY A 58 -3.83 1.69 18.64
N SER A 59 -3.07 1.60 19.74
CA SER A 59 -2.16 2.65 20.18
C SER A 59 -0.97 2.80 19.23
N ARG A 60 -0.42 1.68 18.75
CA ARG A 60 0.66 1.68 17.75
C ARG A 60 0.21 2.26 16.42
N ALA A 61 -0.92 1.82 15.87
CA ALA A 61 -1.42 2.34 14.59
C ALA A 61 -1.70 3.85 14.66
N ALA A 62 -2.23 4.33 15.79
CA ALA A 62 -2.44 5.77 16.02
C ALA A 62 -1.11 6.54 16.06
N GLN A 63 -0.08 5.99 16.72
CA GLN A 63 1.25 6.59 16.75
C GLN A 63 1.86 6.64 15.34
N GLU A 64 1.79 5.55 14.58
CA GLU A 64 2.28 5.49 13.21
C GLU A 64 1.60 6.54 12.32
N ALA A 65 0.26 6.68 12.41
CA ALA A 65 -0.48 7.69 11.67
C ALA A 65 -0.13 9.12 12.09
N CYS A 66 0.22 9.35 13.37
CA CYS A 66 0.73 10.63 13.83
C CYS A 66 2.08 10.95 13.17
N VAL A 67 3.02 10.00 13.22
CA VAL A 67 4.37 10.15 12.67
C VAL A 67 4.32 10.38 11.15
N ASP A 68 3.49 9.65 10.42
CA ASP A 68 3.38 9.80 8.97
C ASP A 68 2.89 11.20 8.57
N ARG A 69 1.94 11.78 9.32
CA ARG A 69 1.52 13.17 9.12
C ARG A 69 2.64 14.16 9.42
N TRP A 70 3.34 13.97 10.55
CA TRP A 70 4.46 14.83 10.93
C TRP A 70 5.57 14.81 9.87
N LEU A 71 5.95 13.64 9.38
CA LEU A 71 6.97 13.48 8.32
C LEU A 71 6.55 14.21 7.04
N LYS A 72 5.29 14.08 6.63
CA LYS A 72 4.75 14.74 5.45
C LYS A 72 4.78 16.26 5.57
N GLU A 73 4.40 16.82 6.73
CA GLU A 73 4.47 18.26 7.00
C GLU A 73 5.89 18.81 6.90
N HIS A 74 6.89 17.98 7.23
CA HIS A 74 8.30 18.33 7.19
C HIS A 74 9.00 17.99 5.87
N LYS A 75 8.27 17.54 4.84
CA LYS A 75 8.82 17.11 3.54
C LYS A 75 9.87 16.00 3.68
N LEU A 76 9.58 15.06 4.57
CA LEU A 76 10.37 13.86 4.79
C LEU A 76 9.67 12.64 4.21
N ASP A 77 10.45 11.66 3.78
CA ASP A 77 9.97 10.35 3.37
C ASP A 77 9.48 9.53 4.57
N ARG A 78 8.95 8.33 4.29
CA ARG A 78 8.43 7.39 5.30
C ARG A 78 9.45 6.91 6.35
N TYR A 79 10.73 7.23 6.17
CA TYR A 79 11.84 6.85 7.04
C TYR A 79 12.53 8.06 7.69
N GLY A 80 12.04 9.28 7.47
CA GLY A 80 12.65 10.50 8.01
C GLY A 80 13.87 11.00 7.24
N HIS A 81 14.00 10.68 5.96
CA HIS A 81 14.97 11.29 5.03
C HIS A 81 14.30 12.42 4.24
N PRO A 82 15.05 13.33 3.60
CA PRO A 82 14.47 14.28 2.65
C PRO A 82 13.59 13.58 1.60
N GLU A 83 12.45 14.16 1.29
CA GLU A 83 11.58 13.66 0.22
C GLU A 83 12.36 13.47 -1.09
N GLY A 84 12.11 12.36 -1.79
CA GLY A 84 12.83 12.00 -3.01
C GLY A 84 14.17 11.29 -2.80
N THR A 85 14.52 10.94 -1.55
CA THR A 85 15.68 10.09 -1.28
C THR A 85 15.54 8.73 -1.97
N MET A 86 16.55 8.34 -2.73
CA MET A 86 16.63 7.06 -3.42
C MET A 86 17.45 6.07 -2.59
N PHE A 87 16.94 4.86 -2.42
CA PHE A 87 17.66 3.76 -1.75
C PHE A 87 18.04 2.70 -2.79
N THR A 88 19.35 2.57 -3.02
CA THR A 88 19.90 1.50 -3.87
C THR A 88 20.02 0.24 -3.02
N GLY A 89 19.28 -0.82 -3.34
CA GLY A 89 19.35 -2.08 -2.58
C GLY A 89 18.24 -2.27 -1.54
N GLY A 90 17.09 -1.60 -1.68
CA GLY A 90 15.91 -1.88 -0.85
C GLY A 90 15.57 -0.75 0.11
N THR A 91 15.23 -1.10 1.36
CA THR A 91 14.80 -0.11 2.37
C THR A 91 15.93 0.16 3.36
N PRO A 92 16.00 1.36 3.97
CA PRO A 92 17.01 1.67 4.98
C PRO A 92 16.81 0.90 6.30
N LEU A 93 15.75 0.09 6.41
CA LEU A 93 15.45 -0.70 7.59
C LEU A 93 16.16 -2.06 7.59
N PHE A 94 16.58 -2.55 6.42
CA PHE A 94 17.20 -3.86 6.28
C PHE A 94 18.73 -3.75 6.26
N ASN A 95 19.39 -4.53 7.12
CA ASN A 95 20.84 -4.66 7.13
C ASN A 95 21.24 -5.93 6.37
N GLU A 96 21.72 -5.80 5.13
CA GLU A 96 22.11 -6.93 4.29
C GLU A 96 23.30 -7.73 4.84
N ALA A 97 24.16 -7.11 5.66
CA ALA A 97 25.32 -7.79 6.23
C ALA A 97 24.94 -8.75 7.37
N THR A 98 23.89 -8.41 8.13
CA THR A 98 23.42 -9.23 9.27
C THR A 98 22.13 -9.98 8.98
N GLY A 99 21.37 -9.58 7.96
CA GLY A 99 20.04 -10.11 7.66
C GLY A 99 18.93 -9.57 8.57
N GLU A 100 19.20 -8.56 9.40
CA GLU A 100 18.25 -8.03 10.37
C GLU A 100 17.43 -6.86 9.81
N THR A 101 16.17 -6.75 10.24
CA THR A 101 15.30 -5.61 9.94
C THR A 101 15.03 -4.81 11.20
N ARG A 102 15.16 -3.48 11.11
CA ARG A 102 14.83 -2.55 12.21
C ARG A 102 13.39 -2.06 12.13
N ASP A 103 12.77 -1.83 13.29
CA ASP A 103 11.45 -1.20 13.39
C ASP A 103 11.44 0.21 12.75
N ARG A 104 10.35 0.55 12.05
CA ARG A 104 10.23 1.84 11.36
C ARG A 104 10.19 3.01 12.33
N LEU A 105 9.40 2.93 13.39
CA LEU A 105 9.25 4.03 14.35
C LEU A 105 10.56 4.25 15.10
N GLU A 106 11.22 3.17 15.52
CA GLU A 106 12.57 3.25 16.09
C GLU A 106 13.55 3.95 15.14
N TYR A 107 13.58 3.53 13.87
CA TYR A 107 14.42 4.13 12.85
C TYR A 107 14.14 5.64 12.67
N VAL A 108 12.88 6.01 12.57
CA VAL A 108 12.44 7.40 12.37
C VAL A 108 12.81 8.24 13.58
N PHE A 109 12.53 7.79 14.81
CA PHE A 109 12.79 8.57 16.02
C PHE A 109 14.27 8.77 16.32
N ALA A 110 15.12 7.81 15.96
CA ALA A 110 16.56 7.97 16.05
C ALA A 110 17.08 9.13 15.17
N ARG A 111 16.38 9.43 14.06
CA ARG A 111 16.75 10.50 13.11
C ARG A 111 15.98 11.80 13.35
N GLN A 112 14.73 11.68 13.77
CA GLN A 112 13.75 12.74 13.93
C GLN A 112 13.22 12.72 15.37
N PRO A 113 14.02 13.12 16.37
CA PRO A 113 13.60 13.08 17.78
C PRO A 113 12.41 14.01 18.05
N ASP A 114 12.19 15.02 17.22
CA ASP A 114 11.03 15.91 17.35
C ASP A 114 9.73 15.24 16.93
N ALA A 115 9.78 14.27 16.01
CA ALA A 115 8.62 13.43 15.68
C ALA A 115 8.17 12.61 16.89
N LEU A 116 9.10 12.10 17.71
CA LEU A 116 8.77 11.36 18.93
C LEU A 116 8.08 12.26 19.97
N LYS A 117 8.57 13.50 20.12
CA LYS A 117 7.95 14.48 21.03
C LYS A 117 6.54 14.87 20.57
N ALA A 118 6.33 15.00 19.27
CA ALA A 118 5.03 15.33 18.68
C ALA A 118 4.05 14.14 18.69
N CYS A 119 4.57 12.93 18.58
CA CYS A 119 3.79 11.69 18.45
C CYS A 119 4.21 10.64 19.50
N PRO A 120 3.95 10.90 20.79
CA PRO A 120 4.25 9.95 21.85
C PRO A 120 3.35 8.70 21.74
N ALA A 121 3.83 7.57 22.26
CA ALA A 121 3.03 6.36 22.36
C ALA A 121 1.89 6.61 23.35
N THR A 122 0.67 6.25 22.98
CA THR A 122 -0.45 6.28 23.93
C THR A 122 -0.39 5.02 24.79
N THR A 123 0.29 5.11 25.92
CA THR A 123 0.15 4.10 26.98
C THR A 123 -1.24 4.25 27.58
N THR A 124 -2.09 3.26 27.37
CA THR A 124 -3.36 3.16 28.12
C THR A 124 -2.98 2.80 29.57
N PRO A 125 -3.40 3.59 30.58
CA PRO A 125 -3.05 3.35 31.98
C PRO A 125 -3.71 2.10 32.56
#